data_AF-A0A8H7M9L8-F1
#
_entry.id   AF-A0A8H7M9L8-F1
#
_cell.length_a   1.000
_cell.length_b   1.000
_cell.length_c   1.000
_cell.angle_alpha   90.00
_cell.angle_beta   90.00
_cell.angle_gamma   90.00
#
_symmetry.space_group_name_H-M   'P 1'
#
loop_
_entity.id
_entity.type
_entity.pdbx_description
1 polymer ?
#
loop_
_entity_poly.entity_id
_entity_poly.type
_entity_poly.pdbx_seq_one_letter_code
_entity_poly.pdbx_strand_id
1 'polypeptide(L)'
;MHALTPPRARPHLYYAHTHIWTYLAPYTRLYRPDRYAQFRFSQEVIERCLSHAHRLVAYVQWLAIEANAELARFVEFIKFMRSEIQKAIEPDLNARPPGQTQVQYDTLEAMAYIEQGLLESALTAWFTGLGPRTYPGELSHATPPTMREAIEQARRALDGKDDATVWVCRSMRGRCGGYNERCSSRRSIRTGWRGEDPKNEGEIAEKQRELARECTWPSQEPVARPETYVVTRVKRDSGREYRAFRWSLCLLRIRPEHEAQAQERAGVVIECKVNGIDVEILDIGFFDDNQLLVIIRTRGRAHIGMIYYRELGWTEDVWGGQEVVSREGLIEVVMHYHETDRVGLAQLAQTIARSRELQGCGTGPAQLAVNGRRGRRTACVLDSGGVVEVLDMELEGGEEEAESESERE
;
A
#
# COMPACT_ATOMS: atom_id res chain seq x y z
N MET A 1 4.50 -3.08 20.80
CA MET A 1 4.23 -4.33 20.06
C MET A 1 2.71 -4.54 19.90
N HIS A 2 1.98 -3.51 19.49
CA HIS A 2 0.50 -3.50 19.40
C HIS A 2 0.10 -2.90 18.05
N ALA A 3 -0.64 -3.66 17.23
CA ALA A 3 -1.60 -3.24 16.18
C ALA A 3 -1.78 -4.35 15.11
N LEU A 4 -2.63 -5.36 15.34
CA LEU A 4 -3.06 -6.33 14.30
C LEU A 4 -4.46 -6.93 14.57
N THR A 5 -5.48 -6.46 13.86
CA THR A 5 -6.81 -7.06 13.48
C THR A 5 -7.72 -5.91 12.98
N PRO A 6 -8.77 -6.09 12.14
CA PRO A 6 -9.49 -7.30 11.65
C PRO A 6 -9.62 -7.27 10.09
N PRO A 7 -10.76 -7.56 9.39
CA PRO A 7 -11.75 -8.64 9.47
C PRO A 7 -11.72 -9.59 8.22
N ARG A 8 -12.68 -10.54 8.15
CA ARG A 8 -12.67 -11.74 7.28
C ARG A 8 -13.16 -11.53 5.83
N ALA A 9 -12.44 -12.03 4.82
CA ALA A 9 -12.84 -13.21 3.98
C ALA A 9 -12.03 -13.37 2.65
N ARG A 10 -11.97 -14.63 2.15
CA ARG A 10 -11.57 -15.09 0.78
C ARG A 10 -10.08 -15.13 0.30
N PRO A 11 -9.07 -15.62 1.08
CA PRO A 11 -7.72 -15.86 0.55
C PRO A 11 -7.60 -17.00 -0.50
N HIS A 12 -8.50 -17.99 -0.47
CA HIS A 12 -8.38 -19.22 -1.29
C HIS A 12 -8.44 -18.97 -2.80
N LEU A 13 -9.11 -17.89 -3.24
CA LEU A 13 -9.16 -17.51 -4.66
C LEU A 13 -7.79 -17.04 -5.17
N TYR A 14 -7.02 -16.32 -4.36
CA TYR A 14 -5.70 -15.80 -4.79
C TYR A 14 -4.65 -16.90 -4.92
N TYR A 15 -4.59 -17.83 -3.96
CA TYR A 15 -3.68 -18.99 -4.05
C TYR A 15 -4.01 -19.91 -5.22
N ALA A 16 -5.31 -20.16 -5.47
CA ALA A 16 -5.72 -20.90 -6.67
C ALA A 16 -5.32 -20.15 -7.94
N HIS A 17 -5.49 -18.83 -8.00
CA HIS A 17 -5.12 -18.04 -9.18
C HIS A 17 -3.61 -18.08 -9.43
N THR A 18 -2.75 -17.83 -8.43
CA THR A 18 -1.29 -17.84 -8.64
C THR A 18 -0.75 -19.23 -8.96
N HIS A 19 -1.35 -20.30 -8.43
CA HIS A 19 -1.08 -21.67 -8.90
C HIS A 19 -1.53 -21.87 -10.35
N ILE A 20 -2.73 -21.40 -10.73
CA ILE A 20 -3.20 -21.49 -12.11
C ILE A 20 -2.25 -20.74 -13.06
N TRP A 21 -1.78 -19.53 -12.73
CA TRP A 21 -0.85 -18.78 -13.58
C TRP A 21 0.54 -19.43 -13.71
N THR A 22 1.09 -20.04 -12.64
CA THR A 22 2.36 -20.80 -12.75
C THR A 22 2.18 -22.14 -13.50
N TYR A 23 1.03 -22.81 -13.36
CA TYR A 23 0.72 -24.05 -14.08
C TYR A 23 0.18 -23.82 -15.51
N LEU A 24 -0.17 -22.59 -15.90
CA LEU A 24 -0.54 -22.22 -17.27
C LEU A 24 0.64 -21.77 -18.15
N ALA A 25 1.85 -21.56 -17.59
CA ALA A 25 3.05 -21.26 -18.38
C ALA A 25 3.41 -22.35 -19.44
N PRO A 26 3.14 -23.65 -19.23
CA PRO A 26 3.18 -24.65 -20.30
C PRO A 26 1.98 -24.56 -21.25
N TYR A 27 0.79 -24.15 -20.78
CA TYR A 27 -0.40 -24.00 -21.62
C TYR A 27 -0.30 -22.83 -22.60
N THR A 28 0.53 -21.82 -22.33
CA THR A 28 0.91 -20.81 -23.35
C THR A 28 1.70 -21.41 -24.54
N ARG A 29 2.20 -22.65 -24.46
CA ARG A 29 2.69 -23.39 -25.65
C ARG A 29 1.58 -24.02 -26.49
N LEU A 30 0.36 -24.16 -25.96
CA LEU A 30 -0.78 -24.84 -26.61
C LEU A 30 -1.91 -23.90 -27.03
N TYR A 31 -1.97 -22.67 -26.51
CA TYR A 31 -2.99 -21.67 -26.89
C TYR A 31 -2.35 -20.33 -27.33
N ARG A 32 -2.19 -20.17 -28.66
CA ARG A 32 -1.83 -18.93 -29.39
C ARG A 32 -0.56 -18.19 -28.89
N PRO A 33 0.66 -18.66 -29.24
CA PRO A 33 1.90 -17.90 -29.00
C PRO A 33 1.91 -16.52 -29.67
N ASP A 34 1.20 -16.34 -30.79
CA ASP A 34 1.25 -15.14 -31.64
C ASP A 34 0.86 -13.85 -30.93
N ARG A 35 -0.08 -13.92 -29.96
CA ARG A 35 -0.57 -12.72 -29.24
C ARG A 35 0.46 -12.09 -28.29
N TYR A 36 1.48 -12.84 -27.88
CA TYR A 36 2.50 -12.36 -26.95
C TYR A 36 3.86 -12.12 -27.60
N ALA A 37 4.04 -12.57 -28.85
CA ALA A 37 5.27 -12.37 -29.63
C ALA A 37 5.67 -10.88 -29.75
N GLN A 38 4.68 -9.98 -29.86
CA GLN A 38 4.90 -8.53 -29.97
C GLN A 38 5.63 -7.92 -28.75
N PHE A 39 5.46 -8.50 -27.56
CA PHE A 39 6.10 -8.02 -26.33
C PHE A 39 7.52 -8.53 -26.13
N ARG A 40 8.00 -9.44 -27.00
CA ARG A 40 9.38 -9.99 -27.02
C ARG A 40 9.90 -10.45 -25.64
N PHE A 41 9.04 -11.00 -24.79
CA PHE A 41 9.47 -11.53 -23.49
C PHE A 41 10.46 -12.68 -23.70
N SER A 42 11.66 -12.56 -23.14
CA SER A 42 12.62 -13.67 -23.13
C SER A 42 12.08 -14.82 -22.27
N GLN A 43 11.94 -15.99 -22.87
CA GLN A 43 11.54 -17.22 -22.16
C GLN A 43 12.48 -17.52 -20.99
N GLU A 44 13.78 -17.31 -21.17
CA GLU A 44 14.79 -17.49 -20.12
C GLU A 44 14.55 -16.57 -18.91
N VAL A 45 14.11 -15.33 -19.15
CA VAL A 45 13.75 -14.39 -18.07
C VAL A 45 12.50 -14.84 -17.33
N ILE A 46 11.48 -15.32 -18.05
CA ILE A 46 10.25 -15.87 -17.44
C ILE A 46 10.59 -17.10 -16.59
N GLU A 47 11.38 -18.04 -17.11
CA GLU A 47 11.78 -19.26 -16.40
C GLU A 47 12.63 -18.95 -15.15
N ARG A 48 13.55 -17.97 -15.22
CA ARG A 48 14.29 -17.47 -14.05
C ARG A 48 13.35 -16.83 -13.02
N CYS A 49 12.41 -15.99 -13.43
CA CYS A 49 11.43 -15.39 -12.53
C CYS A 49 10.54 -16.44 -11.84
N LEU A 50 10.08 -17.47 -12.57
CA LEU A 50 9.31 -18.59 -12.03
C LEU A 50 10.14 -19.40 -11.02
N SER A 51 11.41 -19.69 -11.34
CA SER A 51 12.34 -20.38 -10.43
C SER A 51 12.57 -19.59 -9.13
N HIS A 52 12.77 -18.27 -9.22
CA HIS A 52 12.89 -17.40 -8.04
C HIS A 52 11.59 -17.34 -7.22
N ALA A 53 10.43 -17.24 -7.86
CA ALA A 53 9.14 -17.25 -7.18
C ALA A 53 8.88 -18.58 -6.45
N HIS A 54 9.21 -19.71 -7.08
CA HIS A 54 9.12 -21.03 -6.45
C HIS A 54 10.03 -21.12 -5.21
N ARG A 55 11.31 -20.74 -5.33
CA ARG A 55 12.24 -20.69 -4.19
C ARG A 55 11.74 -19.79 -3.06
N LEU A 56 11.20 -18.62 -3.38
CA LEU A 56 10.65 -17.69 -2.38
C LEU A 56 9.47 -18.30 -1.60
N VAL A 57 8.51 -18.92 -2.29
CA VAL A 57 7.40 -19.65 -1.64
C VAL A 57 7.95 -20.75 -0.72
N ALA A 58 8.97 -21.48 -1.19
CA ALA A 58 9.61 -22.56 -0.45
C ALA A 58 10.29 -22.06 0.84
N TYR A 59 11.05 -20.94 0.78
CA TYR A 59 11.64 -20.30 1.96
C TYR A 59 10.58 -19.76 2.94
N VAL A 60 9.51 -19.14 2.42
CA VAL A 60 8.41 -18.62 3.23
C VAL A 60 7.67 -19.74 3.97
N GLN A 61 7.46 -20.89 3.33
CA GLN A 61 6.88 -22.08 3.97
C GLN A 61 7.81 -22.63 5.07
N TRP A 62 9.11 -22.74 4.82
CA TRP A 62 10.06 -23.18 5.83
C TRP A 62 10.12 -22.23 7.03
N LEU A 63 10.22 -20.92 6.79
CA LEU A 63 10.24 -19.90 7.85
C LEU A 63 8.97 -19.96 8.71
N ALA A 64 7.81 -20.21 8.09
CA ALA A 64 6.55 -20.40 8.81
C ALA A 64 6.54 -21.70 9.65
N ILE A 65 7.13 -22.80 9.16
CA ILE A 65 7.25 -24.05 9.93
C ILE A 65 8.17 -23.82 11.13
N GLU A 66 9.36 -23.28 10.92
CA GLU A 66 10.35 -23.04 11.97
C GLU A 66 9.83 -22.07 13.03
N ALA A 67 9.18 -20.96 12.61
CA ALA A 67 8.59 -20.01 13.55
C ALA A 67 7.47 -20.59 14.40
N ASN A 68 6.67 -21.52 13.86
CA ASN A 68 5.66 -22.21 14.66
C ASN A 68 6.29 -23.22 15.63
N ALA A 69 7.37 -23.91 15.24
CA ALA A 69 8.10 -24.86 16.09
C ALA A 69 8.86 -24.15 17.23
N GLU A 70 9.50 -23.01 16.95
CA GLU A 70 10.15 -22.17 17.96
C GLU A 70 9.12 -21.53 18.91
N LEU A 71 7.99 -21.03 18.39
CA LEU A 71 6.89 -20.51 19.22
C LEU A 71 6.28 -21.58 20.15
N ALA A 72 6.11 -22.81 19.68
CA ALA A 72 5.61 -23.91 20.50
C ALA A 72 6.55 -24.20 21.69
N ARG A 73 7.85 -24.36 21.40
CA ARG A 73 8.91 -24.54 22.41
C ARG A 73 8.96 -23.37 23.42
N PHE A 74 8.90 -22.14 22.93
CA PHE A 74 8.85 -20.94 23.78
C PHE A 74 7.62 -20.91 24.71
N VAL A 75 6.46 -21.35 24.23
CA VAL A 75 5.24 -21.42 25.07
C VAL A 75 5.41 -22.41 26.23
N GLU A 76 5.98 -23.60 25.99
CA GLU A 76 6.26 -24.55 27.07
C GLU A 76 7.32 -24.02 28.05
N PHE A 77 8.39 -23.38 27.55
CA PHE A 77 9.37 -22.69 28.39
C PHE A 77 8.74 -21.60 29.28
N ILE A 78 7.80 -20.79 28.77
CA ILE A 78 7.11 -19.78 29.57
C ILE A 78 6.18 -20.41 30.63
N LYS A 79 5.56 -21.56 30.36
CA LYS A 79 4.81 -22.29 31.39
C LYS A 79 5.74 -22.83 32.48
N PHE A 80 6.87 -23.43 32.08
CA PHE A 80 7.91 -23.90 33.00
C PHE A 80 8.38 -22.77 33.93
N MET A 81 8.82 -21.63 33.37
CA MET A 81 9.27 -20.47 34.14
C MET A 81 8.22 -19.97 35.13
N ARG A 82 6.93 -19.91 34.73
CA ARG A 82 5.83 -19.55 35.65
C ARG A 82 5.68 -20.55 36.80
N SER A 83 5.84 -21.84 36.54
CA SER A 83 5.76 -22.87 37.58
C SER A 83 6.91 -22.79 38.58
N GLU A 84 8.14 -22.52 38.14
CA GLU A 84 9.31 -22.37 39.02
C GLU A 84 9.21 -21.10 39.86
N ILE A 85 8.77 -19.98 39.27
CA ILE A 85 8.51 -18.73 40.01
C ILE A 85 7.45 -18.96 41.10
N GLN A 86 6.37 -19.69 40.81
CA GLN A 86 5.35 -19.99 41.83
C GLN A 86 5.90 -20.86 42.96
N LYS A 87 6.70 -21.90 42.64
CA LYS A 87 7.37 -22.76 43.65
C LYS A 87 8.33 -21.96 44.54
N ALA A 88 9.00 -20.95 43.99
CA ALA A 88 9.93 -20.11 44.74
C ALA A 88 9.23 -19.11 45.68
N ILE A 89 8.03 -18.64 45.33
CA ILE A 89 7.23 -17.70 46.15
C ILE A 89 6.47 -18.44 47.27
N GLU A 90 5.94 -19.64 46.99
CA GLU A 90 5.17 -20.46 47.93
C GLU A 90 5.91 -21.77 48.23
N PRO A 91 6.96 -21.76 49.09
CA PRO A 91 7.76 -22.95 49.37
C PRO A 91 6.98 -24.04 50.14
N ASP A 92 5.93 -23.68 50.89
CA ASP A 92 5.13 -24.63 51.67
C ASP A 92 4.00 -25.27 50.83
N LEU A 93 4.41 -25.95 49.76
CA LEU A 93 3.53 -26.61 48.79
C LEU A 93 2.62 -27.69 49.41
N ASN A 94 2.92 -28.15 50.63
CA ASN A 94 2.13 -29.12 51.37
C ASN A 94 0.78 -28.55 51.87
N ALA A 95 0.66 -27.21 51.97
CA ALA A 95 -0.57 -26.55 52.39
C ALA A 95 -1.61 -26.38 51.26
N ARG A 96 -1.29 -26.79 50.02
CA ARG A 96 -2.16 -26.58 48.86
C ARG A 96 -3.37 -27.51 48.89
N PRO A 97 -4.61 -27.00 48.79
CA PRO A 97 -5.80 -27.85 48.90
C PRO A 97 -5.86 -28.89 47.76
N PRO A 98 -6.23 -30.15 48.07
CA PRO A 98 -6.32 -31.21 47.07
C PRO A 98 -7.38 -30.86 46.02
N GLY A 99 -6.94 -30.67 44.77
CA GLY A 99 -7.81 -30.29 43.65
C GLY A 99 -7.26 -29.15 42.79
N GLN A 100 -6.30 -28.35 43.28
CA GLN A 100 -5.67 -27.33 42.44
C GLN A 100 -4.63 -27.97 41.50
N THR A 101 -5.03 -28.25 40.25
CA THR A 101 -4.17 -28.82 39.21
C THR A 101 -2.90 -28.00 39.01
N GLN A 102 -1.74 -28.65 39.17
CA GLN A 102 -0.47 -28.06 38.74
C GLN A 102 -0.51 -27.76 37.24
N VAL A 103 0.12 -26.66 36.84
CA VAL A 103 0.25 -26.30 35.42
C VAL A 103 1.09 -27.38 34.73
N GLN A 104 0.45 -28.20 33.90
CA GLN A 104 1.16 -29.16 33.05
C GLN A 104 1.84 -28.42 31.91
N TYR A 105 3.15 -28.60 31.81
CA TYR A 105 4.02 -28.16 30.72
C TYR A 105 4.86 -29.36 30.27
N ASP A 106 5.29 -29.36 29.02
CA ASP A 106 6.23 -30.37 28.55
C ASP A 106 7.66 -29.99 28.97
N THR A 107 8.22 -30.74 29.93
CA THR A 107 9.58 -30.53 30.43
C THR A 107 10.63 -30.73 29.32
N LEU A 108 10.42 -31.64 28.37
CA LEU A 108 11.40 -31.90 27.31
C LEU A 108 11.45 -30.75 26.32
N GLU A 109 10.29 -30.22 25.90
CA GLU A 109 10.23 -29.05 25.02
C GLU A 109 10.76 -27.78 25.71
N ALA A 110 10.48 -27.62 27.02
CA ALA A 110 11.03 -26.52 27.81
C ALA A 110 12.57 -26.60 27.93
N MET A 111 13.14 -27.78 28.16
CA MET A 111 14.60 -27.96 28.19
C MET A 111 15.23 -27.78 26.81
N ALA A 112 14.62 -28.31 25.74
CA ALA A 112 15.08 -28.09 24.37
C ALA A 112 15.11 -26.59 23.98
N TYR A 113 14.17 -25.79 24.47
CA TYR A 113 14.21 -24.34 24.31
C TYR A 113 15.36 -23.67 25.09
N ILE A 114 15.65 -24.13 26.30
CA ILE A 114 16.76 -23.60 27.12
C ILE A 114 18.11 -23.95 26.49
N GLU A 115 18.30 -25.19 26.04
CA GLU A 115 19.56 -25.66 25.46
C GLU A 115 19.85 -25.06 24.09
N GLN A 116 18.82 -24.85 23.26
CA GLN A 116 18.98 -24.43 21.86
C GLN A 116 18.43 -23.04 21.59
N GLY A 117 17.16 -22.80 21.92
CA GLY A 117 16.45 -21.56 21.59
C GLY A 117 16.99 -20.29 22.27
N LEU A 118 17.58 -20.42 23.46
CA LEU A 118 18.24 -19.30 24.15
C LEU A 118 19.66 -19.00 23.63
N LEU A 119 20.33 -19.97 22.99
CA LEU A 119 21.68 -19.80 22.44
C LEU A 119 21.62 -19.34 20.98
N GLU A 120 20.93 -20.10 20.13
CA GLU A 120 20.83 -19.87 18.70
C GLU A 120 19.42 -20.18 18.17
N SER A 121 18.63 -19.13 17.96
CA SER A 121 17.35 -19.24 17.24
C SER A 121 17.61 -19.40 15.74
N ALA A 122 16.98 -20.42 15.13
CA ALA A 122 17.04 -20.66 13.69
C ALA A 122 16.45 -19.49 12.88
N LEU A 123 15.46 -18.79 13.43
CA LEU A 123 14.96 -17.54 12.87
C LEU A 123 16.02 -16.44 12.94
N THR A 124 16.67 -16.27 14.10
CA THR A 124 17.72 -15.25 14.26
C THR A 124 18.86 -15.48 13.25
N ALA A 125 19.33 -16.73 13.12
CA ALA A 125 20.34 -17.10 12.13
C ALA A 125 19.90 -16.81 10.67
N TRP A 126 18.60 -16.91 10.36
CA TRP A 126 18.05 -16.53 9.05
C TRP A 126 18.07 -15.02 8.80
N PHE A 127 17.77 -14.20 9.82
CA PHE A 127 17.73 -12.74 9.70
C PHE A 127 19.11 -12.06 9.82
N THR A 128 20.04 -12.61 10.62
CA THR A 128 21.34 -11.98 10.92
C THR A 128 22.54 -12.69 10.30
N GLY A 129 22.39 -13.96 9.93
CA GLY A 129 23.47 -14.78 9.38
C GLY A 129 23.62 -14.65 7.87
N LEU A 130 24.57 -15.41 7.33
CA LEU A 130 24.59 -15.71 5.90
C LEU A 130 23.36 -16.57 5.59
N GLY A 131 22.35 -15.99 4.94
CA GLY A 131 21.07 -16.65 4.64
C GLY A 131 21.26 -18.06 4.06
N PRO A 132 20.34 -19.01 4.36
CA PRO A 132 20.55 -20.44 4.17
C PRO A 132 20.97 -20.79 2.75
N ARG A 133 22.22 -21.26 2.62
CA ARG A 133 22.85 -21.59 1.33
C ARG A 133 22.25 -22.81 0.66
N THR A 134 21.67 -23.71 1.45
CA THR A 134 20.93 -24.89 1.00
C THR A 134 19.48 -24.73 1.40
N TYR A 135 18.56 -24.95 0.46
CA TYR A 135 17.14 -24.96 0.78
C TYR A 135 16.76 -26.34 1.34
N PRO A 136 15.98 -26.47 2.44
CA PRO A 136 15.59 -27.77 3.00
C PRO A 136 14.93 -28.75 1.99
N GLY A 137 14.26 -28.26 0.95
CA GLY A 137 13.72 -29.10 -0.12
C GLY A 137 14.77 -29.68 -1.08
N GLU A 138 16.01 -29.17 -1.12
CA GLU A 138 17.12 -29.80 -1.86
C GLU A 138 17.60 -31.08 -1.18
N LEU A 139 17.41 -31.19 0.15
CA LEU A 139 17.66 -32.42 0.92
C LEU A 139 16.49 -33.41 0.87
N SER A 140 15.30 -32.94 0.49
CA SER A 140 14.13 -33.80 0.30
C SER A 140 14.10 -34.33 -1.13
N HIS A 141 14.54 -35.59 -1.30
CA HIS A 141 14.47 -36.33 -2.57
C HIS A 141 13.04 -36.50 -3.14
N ALA A 142 12.02 -35.96 -2.47
CA ALA A 142 10.63 -35.92 -2.90
C ALA A 142 10.29 -34.75 -3.85
N THR A 143 11.28 -34.05 -4.41
CA THR A 143 11.01 -33.13 -5.54
C THR A 143 10.61 -33.96 -6.76
N PRO A 144 9.40 -33.82 -7.33
CA PRO A 144 8.97 -34.69 -8.42
C PRO A 144 9.88 -34.52 -9.64
N PRO A 145 10.49 -35.60 -10.18
CA PRO A 145 11.41 -35.50 -11.31
C PRO A 145 10.73 -35.03 -12.60
N THR A 146 9.41 -35.12 -12.68
CA THR A 146 8.62 -34.58 -13.80
C THR A 146 7.44 -33.73 -13.33
N MET A 147 7.08 -32.73 -14.14
CA MET A 147 5.91 -31.88 -13.90
C MET A 147 4.59 -32.69 -13.86
N ARG A 148 4.53 -33.84 -14.55
CA ARG A 148 3.38 -34.75 -14.52
C ARG A 148 3.17 -35.32 -13.11
N GLU A 149 4.24 -35.81 -12.50
CA GLU A 149 4.20 -36.37 -11.15
C GLU A 149 3.83 -35.30 -10.11
N ALA A 150 4.33 -34.06 -10.26
CA ALA A 150 3.91 -32.94 -9.41
C ALA A 150 2.40 -32.63 -9.54
N ILE A 151 1.85 -32.66 -10.76
CA ILE A 151 0.40 -32.47 -11.00
C ILE A 151 -0.41 -33.62 -10.38
N GLU A 152 0.03 -34.86 -10.54
CA GLU A 152 -0.67 -36.02 -9.97
C GLU A 152 -0.58 -36.06 -8.44
N GLN A 153 0.55 -35.68 -7.85
CA GLN A 153 0.69 -35.55 -6.40
C GLN A 153 -0.22 -34.44 -5.85
N ALA A 154 -0.29 -33.29 -6.53
CA ALA A 154 -1.21 -32.20 -6.16
C ALA A 154 -2.69 -32.62 -6.30
N ARG A 155 -3.05 -33.39 -7.33
CA ARG A 155 -4.41 -33.95 -7.48
C ARG A 155 -4.73 -34.96 -6.39
N ARG A 156 -3.85 -35.91 -6.09
CA ARG A 156 -4.01 -36.86 -4.96
C ARG A 156 -4.20 -36.14 -3.63
N ALA A 157 -3.50 -35.02 -3.41
CA ALA A 157 -3.67 -34.19 -2.20
C ALA A 157 -4.98 -33.37 -2.16
N LEU A 158 -5.63 -33.13 -3.32
CA LEU A 158 -6.95 -32.48 -3.41
C LEU A 158 -8.10 -33.51 -3.33
N ASP A 159 -7.91 -34.70 -3.88
CA ASP A 159 -8.90 -35.79 -3.92
C ASP A 159 -8.88 -36.65 -2.64
N GLY A 160 -7.80 -36.62 -1.86
CA GLY A 160 -7.63 -37.38 -0.62
C GLY A 160 -8.60 -36.97 0.48
N LYS A 161 -9.53 -37.86 0.84
CA LYS A 161 -10.57 -37.60 1.85
C LYS A 161 -10.09 -37.83 3.30
N ASP A 162 -9.09 -38.70 3.46
CA ASP A 162 -8.19 -38.92 4.60
C ASP A 162 -6.80 -39.26 3.95
N ASP A 163 -5.61 -38.98 4.49
CA ASP A 163 -5.16 -39.02 5.88
C ASP A 163 -3.98 -38.04 6.14
N ALA A 164 -3.67 -37.75 7.41
CA ALA A 164 -2.49 -37.04 7.95
C ALA A 164 -2.04 -35.68 7.32
N THR A 165 -1.66 -35.60 6.04
CA THR A 165 -1.15 -34.34 5.41
C THR A 165 -2.22 -33.26 5.33
N VAL A 166 -3.49 -33.64 5.23
CA VAL A 166 -4.64 -32.73 5.33
C VAL A 166 -4.75 -32.08 6.72
N TRP A 167 -4.20 -32.70 7.78
CA TRP A 167 -4.24 -32.15 9.14
C TRP A 167 -3.35 -30.91 9.30
N VAL A 168 -2.15 -30.90 8.71
CA VAL A 168 -1.27 -29.72 8.66
C VAL A 168 -1.98 -28.57 7.94
N CYS A 169 -2.59 -28.85 6.78
CA CYS A 169 -3.34 -27.88 5.98
C CYS A 169 -4.68 -27.43 6.62
N ARG A 170 -5.30 -28.24 7.49
CA ARG A 170 -6.50 -27.86 8.27
C ARG A 170 -6.14 -27.09 9.55
N SER A 171 -5.04 -27.42 10.21
CA SER A 171 -4.53 -26.69 11.38
C SER A 171 -4.11 -25.26 11.00
N MET A 172 -3.40 -25.10 9.87
CA MET A 172 -3.12 -23.80 9.26
C MET A 172 -4.38 -23.05 8.77
N ARG A 173 -5.50 -23.74 8.54
CA ARG A 173 -6.77 -23.07 8.17
C ARG A 173 -7.39 -22.27 9.31
N GLY A 174 -6.98 -22.50 10.56
CA GLY A 174 -7.44 -21.78 11.73
C GLY A 174 -6.66 -20.49 12.06
N ARG A 175 -5.44 -20.33 11.55
CA ARG A 175 -4.53 -19.22 11.89
C ARG A 175 -3.68 -18.81 10.67
N CYS A 176 -3.67 -17.50 10.41
CA CYS A 176 -2.89 -16.79 9.39
C CYS A 176 -3.37 -16.95 7.93
N GLY A 177 -3.93 -15.86 7.40
CA GLY A 177 -3.99 -15.61 5.96
C GLY A 177 -3.76 -14.12 5.70
N GLY A 178 -2.93 -13.78 4.72
CA GLY A 178 -2.80 -12.40 4.22
C GLY A 178 -1.38 -11.93 3.88
N TYR A 179 -1.11 -11.78 2.58
CA TYR A 179 -0.05 -10.98 1.96
C TYR A 179 -0.75 -10.04 0.93
N ASN A 180 -0.13 -9.09 0.21
CA ASN A 180 1.27 -8.75 -0.07
C ASN A 180 1.35 -7.29 -0.57
N GLU A 181 2.41 -6.52 -0.32
CA GLU A 181 2.60 -5.23 -1.02
C GLU A 181 4.06 -4.81 -1.24
N ARG A 182 4.54 -4.92 -2.50
CA ARG A 182 5.50 -4.02 -3.20
C ARG A 182 5.87 -4.59 -4.57
N CYS A 183 5.45 -3.93 -5.65
CA CYS A 183 6.07 -4.11 -6.97
C CYS A 183 5.78 -2.91 -7.90
N SER A 184 6.46 -1.79 -7.66
CA SER A 184 6.41 -0.59 -8.50
C SER A 184 7.80 0.02 -8.67
N SER A 185 8.65 -0.69 -9.40
CA SER A 185 9.84 -0.11 -10.03
C SER A 185 10.03 -0.77 -11.39
N ARG A 186 9.60 -0.08 -12.45
CA ARG A 186 9.90 -0.44 -13.84
C ARG A 186 10.71 0.69 -14.45
N ARG A 187 12.03 0.49 -14.60
CA ARG A 187 12.81 1.29 -15.55
C ARG A 187 12.33 0.95 -16.95
N SER A 188 11.85 1.95 -17.67
CA SER A 188 11.51 1.79 -19.09
C SER A 188 12.79 1.54 -19.91
N ILE A 189 12.65 0.74 -20.97
CA ILE A 189 13.74 0.41 -21.88
C ILE A 189 13.98 1.63 -22.79
N ARG A 190 15.07 2.37 -22.55
CA ARG A 190 15.52 3.41 -23.48
C ARG A 190 16.08 2.78 -24.75
N THR A 191 15.42 2.97 -25.89
CA THR A 191 16.02 2.80 -27.22
C THR A 191 16.06 4.13 -27.95
N GLY A 192 17.28 4.60 -28.27
CA GLY A 192 17.48 5.42 -29.47
C GLY A 192 17.42 6.94 -29.35
N TRP A 193 18.03 7.57 -28.34
CA TRP A 193 18.52 8.95 -28.48
C TRP A 193 19.98 9.05 -28.05
N ARG A 194 20.83 9.58 -28.92
CA ARG A 194 22.25 9.85 -28.67
C ARG A 194 22.41 11.35 -28.45
N GLY A 195 22.01 11.79 -27.26
CA GLY A 195 22.13 13.17 -26.75
C GLY A 195 22.81 13.16 -25.38
N GLU A 196 23.33 14.32 -24.96
CA GLU A 196 24.28 14.47 -23.86
C GLU A 196 23.74 14.02 -22.48
N ASP A 197 24.65 13.67 -21.58
CA ASP A 197 24.42 12.83 -20.39
C ASP A 197 23.87 13.65 -19.19
N PRO A 198 22.55 13.64 -18.89
CA PRO A 198 21.94 14.54 -17.91
C PRO A 198 21.90 13.85 -16.55
N LYS A 199 23.07 13.74 -15.89
CA LYS A 199 23.22 12.93 -14.67
C LYS A 199 22.88 13.64 -13.34
N ASN A 200 22.68 14.97 -13.34
CA ASN A 200 22.42 15.74 -12.11
C ASN A 200 21.00 16.32 -11.99
N GLU A 201 20.25 16.50 -13.09
CA GLU A 201 18.96 17.22 -13.03
C GLU A 201 17.83 16.37 -12.44
N GLY A 202 17.82 15.06 -12.71
CA GLY A 202 16.78 14.16 -12.23
C GLY A 202 16.69 14.03 -10.71
N GLU A 203 17.83 14.05 -9.99
CA GLU A 203 17.85 13.87 -8.53
C GLU A 203 17.37 15.13 -7.78
N ILE A 204 17.39 16.30 -8.43
CA ILE A 204 16.85 17.56 -7.89
C ILE A 204 15.33 17.58 -8.12
N ALA A 205 14.87 17.20 -9.31
CA ALA A 205 13.44 17.16 -9.66
C ALA A 205 12.64 16.15 -8.82
N GLU A 206 13.24 14.99 -8.49
CA GLU A 206 12.59 13.96 -7.68
C GLU A 206 12.39 14.41 -6.22
N LYS A 207 13.33 15.20 -5.65
CA LYS A 207 13.24 15.74 -4.28
C LYS A 207 12.21 16.87 -4.10
N GLN A 208 11.69 17.45 -5.18
CA GLN A 208 10.66 18.50 -5.13
C GLN A 208 9.21 17.96 -5.22
N ARG A 209 9.03 16.63 -5.37
CA ARG A 209 7.70 15.97 -5.53
C ARG A 209 7.48 14.92 -4.44
N GLU A 210 6.85 15.33 -3.34
CA GLU A 210 6.72 14.49 -2.15
C GLU A 210 5.41 13.70 -2.05
N LEU A 211 4.34 14.11 -2.76
CA LEU A 211 3.03 13.49 -2.64
C LEU A 211 2.30 13.50 -3.98
N ALA A 212 1.98 12.32 -4.50
CA ALA A 212 1.11 12.18 -5.67
C ALA A 212 0.08 11.07 -5.46
N ARG A 213 -1.19 11.38 -5.71
CA ARG A 213 -2.31 10.43 -5.71
C ARG A 213 -2.84 10.29 -7.13
N GLU A 214 -3.35 9.11 -7.45
CA GLU A 214 -3.94 8.80 -8.75
C GLU A 214 -5.25 8.04 -8.50
N CYS A 215 -6.27 8.35 -9.30
CA CYS A 215 -7.51 7.60 -9.35
C CYS A 215 -8.00 7.48 -10.79
N THR A 216 -8.81 6.47 -11.06
CA THR A 216 -9.49 6.32 -12.34
C THR A 216 -10.97 6.16 -12.08
N TRP A 217 -11.77 7.06 -12.67
CA TRP A 217 -13.22 7.03 -12.60
C TRP A 217 -13.80 6.63 -13.96
N PRO A 218 -14.94 5.94 -14.02
CA PRO A 218 -15.68 5.85 -15.28
C PRO A 218 -16.10 7.26 -15.71
N SER A 219 -15.96 7.61 -16.99
CA SER A 219 -16.56 8.84 -17.51
C SER A 219 -18.07 8.80 -17.34
N GLN A 220 -18.66 9.96 -17.09
CA GLN A 220 -20.11 10.16 -17.07
C GLN A 220 -20.71 10.28 -18.49
N GLU A 221 -19.86 10.31 -19.53
CA GLU A 221 -20.28 10.31 -20.93
C GLU A 221 -20.95 8.97 -21.34
N PRO A 222 -21.89 8.99 -22.32
CA PRO A 222 -22.62 7.78 -22.74
C PRO A 222 -21.73 6.67 -23.34
N VAL A 223 -20.51 7.01 -23.78
CA VAL A 223 -19.46 6.05 -24.11
C VAL A 223 -18.48 6.02 -22.95
N ALA A 224 -18.69 5.10 -22.00
CA ALA A 224 -17.95 5.03 -20.74
C ALA A 224 -16.46 4.67 -20.92
N ARG A 225 -15.65 5.65 -21.32
CA ARG A 225 -14.18 5.60 -21.25
C ARG A 225 -13.75 5.93 -19.82
N PRO A 226 -12.74 5.25 -19.24
CA PRO A 226 -12.20 5.64 -17.95
C PRO A 226 -11.43 6.96 -18.05
N GLU A 227 -11.69 7.90 -17.15
CA GLU A 227 -10.89 9.11 -16.95
C GLU A 227 -9.90 8.87 -15.80
N THR A 228 -8.60 9.06 -16.03
CA THR A 228 -7.60 9.04 -14.96
C THR A 228 -7.32 10.46 -14.49
N TYR A 229 -7.40 10.68 -13.18
CA TYR A 229 -7.02 11.93 -12.53
C TYR A 229 -5.77 11.70 -11.68
N VAL A 230 -4.76 12.54 -11.89
CA VAL A 230 -3.54 12.57 -11.09
C VAL A 230 -3.49 13.90 -10.36
N VAL A 231 -3.30 13.88 -9.05
CA VAL A 231 -3.02 15.08 -8.26
C VAL A 231 -1.64 14.96 -7.63
N THR A 232 -0.82 15.98 -7.78
CA THR A 232 0.55 16.02 -7.23
C THR A 232 0.80 17.32 -6.48
N ARG A 233 1.41 17.22 -5.30
CA ARG A 233 1.95 18.36 -4.55
C ARG A 233 3.31 18.70 -5.14
N VAL A 234 3.43 19.91 -5.70
CA VAL A 234 4.70 20.42 -6.23
C VAL A 234 5.23 21.52 -5.32
N LYS A 235 6.50 21.39 -4.94
CA LYS A 235 7.22 22.41 -4.18
C LYS A 235 7.78 23.45 -5.13
N ARG A 236 7.54 24.73 -4.87
CA ARG A 236 8.19 25.83 -5.58
C ARG A 236 9.22 26.52 -4.70
N ASP A 237 10.45 26.56 -5.22
CA ASP A 237 11.49 27.44 -4.73
C ASP A 237 11.25 28.83 -5.31
N SER A 238 10.87 29.78 -4.46
CA SER A 238 10.42 31.12 -4.87
C SER A 238 11.54 32.06 -5.34
N GLY A 239 12.78 31.55 -5.46
CA GLY A 239 13.98 32.27 -5.92
C GLY A 239 14.46 33.42 -5.00
N ARG A 240 13.68 33.79 -3.98
CA ARG A 240 13.99 34.88 -3.05
C ARG A 240 14.73 34.35 -1.82
N GLU A 241 15.59 35.20 -1.29
CA GLU A 241 16.56 34.89 -0.22
C GLU A 241 15.93 34.39 1.09
N TYR A 242 14.64 34.68 1.30
CA TYR A 242 13.85 34.17 2.41
C TYR A 242 13.13 32.88 2.00
N ARG A 243 13.49 31.76 2.65
CA ARG A 243 13.04 30.38 2.38
C ARG A 243 11.56 30.08 2.74
N ALA A 244 10.64 30.94 2.30
CA ALA A 244 9.23 30.60 2.27
C ALA A 244 8.98 29.62 1.10
N PHE A 245 8.95 28.32 1.40
CA PHE A 245 8.57 27.30 0.45
C PHE A 245 7.10 27.44 0.10
N ARG A 246 6.80 27.52 -1.20
CA ARG A 246 5.44 27.69 -1.69
C ARG A 246 4.93 26.37 -2.25
N TRP A 247 3.77 25.93 -1.81
CA TRP A 247 3.14 24.72 -2.32
C TRP A 247 2.13 25.05 -3.43
N SER A 248 1.99 24.15 -4.38
CA SER A 248 0.94 24.19 -5.40
C SER A 248 0.45 22.77 -5.67
N LEU A 249 -0.83 22.59 -5.93
CA LEU A 249 -1.38 21.31 -6.41
C LEU A 249 -1.46 21.38 -7.92
N CYS A 250 -0.82 20.45 -8.62
CA CYS A 250 -1.04 20.24 -10.04
C CYS A 250 -2.02 19.06 -10.19
N LEU A 251 -3.15 19.31 -10.84
CA LEU A 251 -4.15 18.30 -11.17
C LEU A 251 -4.12 18.08 -12.69
N LEU A 252 -4.08 16.81 -13.08
CA LEU A 252 -4.09 16.36 -14.46
C LEU A 252 -5.31 15.48 -14.69
N ARG A 253 -6.12 15.79 -15.71
CA ARG A 253 -7.15 14.91 -16.29
C ARG A 253 -6.54 14.23 -17.51
N ILE A 254 -6.61 12.91 -17.59
CA ILE A 254 -6.08 12.10 -18.70
C ILE A 254 -7.20 11.23 -19.25
N ARG A 255 -7.61 11.46 -20.50
CA ARG A 255 -8.58 10.64 -21.23
C ARG A 255 -7.86 9.76 -22.27
N PRO A 256 -7.87 8.42 -22.12
CA PRO A 256 -7.31 7.51 -23.12
C PRO A 256 -8.18 7.48 -24.39
N GLU A 257 -7.55 7.52 -25.55
CA GLU A 257 -8.22 7.39 -26.85
C GLU A 257 -8.53 5.93 -27.17
N HIS A 258 -7.45 5.13 -27.19
CA HIS A 258 -7.43 3.73 -27.58
C HIS A 258 -6.09 3.11 -27.16
N GLU A 259 -6.12 2.11 -26.28
CA GLU A 259 -5.08 1.16 -25.81
C GLU A 259 -3.61 1.61 -25.51
N ALA A 260 -3.16 2.78 -25.93
CA ALA A 260 -1.82 3.33 -25.70
C ALA A 260 -1.73 4.86 -25.86
N GLN A 261 -2.61 5.47 -26.66
CA GLN A 261 -2.61 6.93 -26.89
C GLN A 261 -3.68 7.62 -26.04
N ALA A 262 -3.33 8.78 -25.47
CA ALA A 262 -4.24 9.60 -24.68
C ALA A 262 -4.55 10.91 -25.43
N GLN A 263 -5.83 11.07 -25.77
CA GLN A 263 -6.39 12.05 -26.70
C GLN A 263 -6.45 13.44 -26.09
N GLU A 264 -7.21 13.54 -25.01
CA GLU A 264 -7.52 14.77 -24.34
C GLU A 264 -6.94 14.69 -22.95
N ARG A 265 -6.13 15.69 -22.63
CA ARG A 265 -5.44 15.75 -21.38
C ARG A 265 -5.39 17.20 -20.95
N ALA A 266 -5.98 17.49 -19.80
CA ALA A 266 -6.20 18.84 -19.31
C ALA A 266 -5.46 19.04 -17.99
N GLY A 267 -5.02 20.28 -17.75
CA GLY A 267 -4.29 20.67 -16.55
C GLY A 267 -4.98 21.80 -15.81
N VAL A 268 -4.89 21.78 -14.49
CA VAL A 268 -5.17 22.95 -13.64
C VAL A 268 -4.20 22.96 -12.47
N VAL A 269 -3.74 24.15 -12.10
CA VAL A 269 -2.86 24.32 -10.94
C VAL A 269 -3.58 25.15 -9.89
N ILE A 270 -3.68 24.60 -8.69
CA ILE A 270 -4.28 25.28 -7.54
C ILE A 270 -3.16 25.89 -6.70
N GLU A 271 -3.16 27.21 -6.61
CA GLU A 271 -2.23 27.99 -5.80
C GLU A 271 -2.65 27.94 -4.33
N CYS A 272 -1.81 27.39 -3.48
CA CYS A 272 -2.17 27.04 -2.10
C CYS A 272 -2.01 28.23 -1.15
N LYS A 273 -2.89 29.21 -1.31
CA LYS A 273 -3.08 30.35 -0.41
C LYS A 273 -4.49 30.40 0.15
N VAL A 274 -4.60 30.77 1.43
CA VAL A 274 -5.85 31.11 2.11
C VAL A 274 -5.70 32.53 2.67
N ASN A 275 -6.56 33.45 2.26
CA ASN A 275 -6.52 34.86 2.65
C ASN A 275 -5.13 35.51 2.43
N GLY A 276 -4.48 35.18 1.31
CA GLY A 276 -3.13 35.65 0.94
C GLY A 276 -1.97 34.95 1.67
N ILE A 277 -2.24 34.15 2.70
CA ILE A 277 -1.25 33.41 3.47
C ILE A 277 -0.95 32.09 2.77
N ASP A 278 0.32 31.77 2.52
CA ASP A 278 0.73 30.46 1.99
C ASP A 278 0.38 29.35 3.00
N VAL A 279 -0.23 28.27 2.52
CA VAL A 279 -0.65 27.13 3.35
C VAL A 279 0.23 25.91 3.09
N GLU A 280 0.47 25.13 4.13
CA GLU A 280 1.13 23.84 4.01
C GLU A 280 0.09 22.76 3.71
N ILE A 281 0.33 21.90 2.72
CA ILE A 281 -0.56 20.78 2.40
C ILE A 281 0.01 19.53 3.03
N LEU A 282 -0.73 18.90 3.95
CA LEU A 282 -0.25 17.72 4.66
C LEU A 282 -0.51 16.44 3.84
N ASP A 283 -1.76 16.21 3.43
CA ASP A 283 -2.19 15.10 2.58
C ASP A 283 -3.41 15.49 1.72
N ILE A 284 -3.72 14.69 0.71
CA ILE A 284 -4.84 14.87 -0.21
C ILE A 284 -5.40 13.51 -0.65
N GLY A 285 -6.70 13.41 -0.90
CA GLY A 285 -7.36 12.18 -1.33
C GLY A 285 -8.60 12.43 -2.18
N PHE A 286 -8.78 11.62 -3.23
CA PHE A 286 -10.01 11.58 -4.02
C PHE A 286 -11.13 10.96 -3.19
N PHE A 287 -12.15 11.76 -2.89
CA PHE A 287 -13.28 11.35 -2.08
C PHE A 287 -14.26 10.52 -2.91
N ASP A 288 -14.69 11.10 -4.03
CA ASP A 288 -15.52 10.48 -5.06
C ASP A 288 -15.13 11.01 -6.44
N ASP A 289 -16.02 10.87 -7.43
CA ASP A 289 -15.79 11.27 -8.81
C ASP A 289 -15.89 12.78 -9.06
N ASN A 290 -16.28 13.61 -8.08
CA ASN A 290 -16.30 15.08 -8.19
C ASN A 290 -15.50 15.81 -7.09
N GLN A 291 -15.27 15.18 -5.93
CA GLN A 291 -14.70 15.81 -4.74
C GLN A 291 -13.30 15.29 -4.38
N LEU A 292 -12.40 16.23 -4.09
CA LEU A 292 -11.13 16.01 -3.39
C LEU A 292 -11.27 16.48 -1.95
N LEU A 293 -10.71 15.74 -1.00
CA LEU A 293 -10.44 16.24 0.35
C LEU A 293 -8.95 16.53 0.49
N VAL A 294 -8.61 17.68 1.06
CA VAL A 294 -7.25 18.14 1.31
C VAL A 294 -7.08 18.51 2.78
N ILE A 295 -5.99 18.08 3.40
CA ILE A 295 -5.59 18.57 4.73
C ILE A 295 -4.60 19.71 4.53
N ILE A 296 -4.95 20.89 5.04
CA ILE A 296 -4.10 22.09 5.00
C ILE A 296 -3.75 22.55 6.41
N ARG A 297 -2.57 23.17 6.56
CA ARG A 297 -2.14 23.79 7.80
C ARG A 297 -1.78 25.25 7.59
N THR A 298 -2.32 26.09 8.45
CA THR A 298 -2.11 27.55 8.48
C THR A 298 -1.80 27.98 9.90
N ARG A 299 -0.64 28.62 10.13
CA ARG A 299 -0.25 29.17 11.44
C ARG A 299 -0.35 28.16 12.60
N GLY A 300 -0.04 26.88 12.35
CA GLY A 300 -0.11 25.81 13.34
C GLY A 300 -1.50 25.20 13.57
N ARG A 301 -2.54 25.67 12.87
CA ARG A 301 -3.89 25.06 12.88
C ARG A 301 -4.10 24.25 11.62
N ALA A 302 -4.56 23.01 11.76
CA ALA A 302 -4.87 22.14 10.64
C ALA A 302 -6.38 22.18 10.34
N HIS A 303 -6.72 22.14 9.06
CA HIS A 303 -8.09 22.11 8.57
C HIS A 303 -8.20 21.05 7.50
N ILE A 304 -9.36 20.39 7.42
CA ILE A 304 -9.74 19.63 6.23
C ILE A 304 -10.59 20.54 5.34
N GLY A 305 -10.37 20.46 4.02
CA GLY A 305 -11.09 21.24 3.02
C GLY A 305 -11.60 20.35 1.89
N MET A 306 -12.75 20.69 1.34
CA MET A 306 -13.39 20.00 0.21
C MET A 306 -13.29 20.83 -1.08
N ILE A 307 -12.82 20.19 -2.15
CA ILE A 307 -12.58 20.80 -3.48
C ILE A 307 -13.42 20.08 -4.54
N TYR A 308 -14.26 20.82 -5.27
CA TYR A 308 -15.01 20.30 -6.42
C TYR A 308 -14.14 20.34 -7.67
N TYR A 309 -13.42 19.24 -7.96
CA TYR A 309 -12.34 19.28 -8.92
C TYR A 309 -12.78 19.19 -10.39
N ARG A 310 -14.00 18.70 -10.70
CA ARG A 310 -14.52 18.78 -12.09
C ARG A 310 -14.92 20.20 -12.48
N GLU A 311 -15.32 21.01 -11.51
CA GLU A 311 -15.81 22.39 -11.70
C GLU A 311 -14.68 23.42 -11.82
N LEU A 312 -13.42 22.97 -11.72
CA LEU A 312 -12.25 23.81 -11.96
C LEU A 312 -12.16 24.29 -13.42
N GLY A 313 -11.54 25.45 -13.62
CA GLY A 313 -11.19 25.97 -14.94
C GLY A 313 -10.06 25.17 -15.60
N TRP A 314 -10.37 23.93 -16.02
CA TRP A 314 -9.45 23.05 -16.73
C TRP A 314 -8.97 23.72 -18.01
N THR A 315 -7.65 23.84 -18.16
CA THR A 315 -7.05 24.25 -19.43
C THR A 315 -6.96 23.00 -20.32
N GLU A 316 -7.67 23.01 -21.44
CA GLU A 316 -7.60 21.98 -22.47
C GLU A 316 -6.42 22.22 -23.42
N ASP A 317 -5.94 21.16 -24.09
CA ASP A 317 -4.74 21.15 -24.96
C ASP A 317 -3.58 22.01 -24.42
N VAL A 318 -3.18 21.74 -23.18
CA VAL A 318 -2.11 22.49 -22.49
C VAL A 318 -0.77 22.39 -23.24
N TRP A 319 -0.62 21.55 -24.26
CA TRP A 319 0.69 21.09 -24.75
C TRP A 319 0.97 21.34 -26.23
N GLY A 320 0.00 21.87 -27.00
CA GLY A 320 0.25 22.33 -28.37
C GLY A 320 0.86 21.25 -29.28
N GLY A 321 0.41 20.00 -29.11
CA GLY A 321 0.88 18.85 -29.89
C GLY A 321 2.21 18.22 -29.45
N GLN A 322 2.82 18.63 -28.32
CA GLN A 322 4.06 18.01 -27.84
C GLN A 322 3.83 16.55 -27.38
N GLU A 323 4.59 15.60 -27.94
CA GLU A 323 4.51 14.18 -27.56
C GLU A 323 5.19 13.93 -26.20
N VAL A 324 4.43 14.12 -25.12
CA VAL A 324 4.92 13.81 -23.77
C VAL A 324 4.73 12.32 -23.45
N VAL A 325 5.86 11.65 -23.16
CA VAL A 325 5.99 10.19 -23.06
C VAL A 325 5.82 9.66 -21.62
N SER A 326 5.86 10.50 -20.59
CA SER A 326 5.76 10.10 -19.18
C SER A 326 4.88 11.02 -18.34
N ARG A 327 4.32 10.48 -17.25
CA ARG A 327 3.52 11.23 -16.26
C ARG A 327 4.33 12.35 -15.60
N GLU A 328 5.62 12.11 -15.39
CA GLU A 328 6.55 13.07 -14.80
C GLU A 328 6.77 14.27 -15.73
N GLY A 329 6.93 14.00 -17.04
CA GLY A 329 6.98 15.03 -18.06
C GLY A 329 5.68 15.82 -18.17
N LEU A 330 4.51 15.19 -17.96
CA LEU A 330 3.23 15.90 -17.94
C LEU A 330 3.16 16.92 -16.80
N ILE A 331 3.62 16.52 -15.61
CA ILE A 331 3.69 17.41 -14.45
C ILE A 331 4.65 18.59 -14.74
N GLU A 332 5.83 18.31 -15.30
CA GLU A 332 6.82 19.34 -15.67
C GLU A 332 6.26 20.34 -16.66
N VAL A 333 5.63 19.86 -17.72
CA VAL A 333 5.05 20.70 -18.77
C VAL A 333 3.95 21.60 -18.20
N VAL A 334 3.01 21.07 -17.39
CA VAL A 334 1.96 21.89 -16.77
C VAL A 334 2.52 22.92 -15.77
N MET A 335 3.56 22.56 -15.01
CA MET A 335 4.23 23.50 -14.09
C MET A 335 4.97 24.62 -14.85
N HIS A 336 5.65 24.30 -15.94
CA HIS A 336 6.31 25.27 -16.83
C HIS A 336 5.31 26.20 -17.52
N TYR A 337 4.16 25.67 -17.96
CA TYR A 337 3.10 26.50 -18.53
C TYR A 337 2.46 27.43 -17.50
N HIS A 338 2.33 27.03 -16.23
CA HIS A 338 1.98 28.00 -15.18
C HIS A 338 3.08 29.05 -14.99
N GLU A 339 4.36 28.68 -14.98
CA GLU A 339 5.45 29.66 -14.81
C GLU A 339 5.49 30.72 -15.93
N THR A 340 4.91 30.40 -17.09
CA THR A 340 4.72 31.30 -18.22
C THR A 340 3.30 31.89 -18.33
N ASP A 341 2.47 31.73 -17.29
CA ASP A 341 1.09 32.25 -17.15
C ASP A 341 0.11 31.78 -18.26
N ARG A 342 0.29 30.54 -18.74
CA ARG A 342 -0.48 29.90 -19.82
C ARG A 342 -1.48 28.83 -19.37
N VAL A 343 -1.53 28.50 -18.08
CA VAL A 343 -2.48 27.54 -17.49
C VAL A 343 -3.34 28.25 -16.47
N GLY A 344 -4.65 27.95 -16.48
CA GLY A 344 -5.62 28.46 -15.53
C GLY A 344 -5.17 28.26 -14.07
N LEU A 345 -5.07 29.37 -13.34
CA LEU A 345 -4.65 29.41 -11.96
C LEU A 345 -5.86 29.50 -11.05
N ALA A 346 -6.16 28.41 -10.34
CA ALA A 346 -7.19 28.41 -9.30
C ALA A 346 -6.57 28.83 -7.96
N GLN A 347 -7.21 29.73 -7.21
CA GLN A 347 -6.77 30.04 -5.84
C GLN A 347 -7.46 29.09 -4.86
N LEU A 348 -6.69 28.41 -4.01
CA LEU A 348 -7.21 27.42 -3.06
C LEU A 348 -8.36 27.98 -2.20
N ALA A 349 -8.25 29.23 -1.71
CA ALA A 349 -9.31 29.91 -0.96
C ALA A 349 -10.65 30.00 -1.70
N GLN A 350 -10.63 30.13 -3.03
CA GLN A 350 -11.82 30.22 -3.89
C GLN A 350 -12.33 28.83 -4.30
N THR A 351 -11.52 27.79 -4.08
CA THR A 351 -11.77 26.41 -4.50
C THR A 351 -12.25 25.51 -3.37
N ILE A 352 -11.90 25.83 -2.11
CA ILE A 352 -12.40 25.12 -0.93
C ILE A 352 -13.84 25.57 -0.67
N ALA A 353 -14.80 24.69 -0.99
CA ALA A 353 -16.23 24.98 -0.82
C ALA A 353 -16.72 24.77 0.62
N ARG A 354 -16.05 23.90 1.39
CA ARG A 354 -16.30 23.66 2.83
C ARG A 354 -14.99 23.37 3.52
N SER A 355 -14.83 23.85 4.76
CA SER A 355 -13.67 23.55 5.59
C SER A 355 -14.02 23.47 7.07
N ARG A 356 -13.33 22.58 7.78
CA ARG A 356 -13.47 22.36 9.23
C ARG A 356 -12.07 22.30 9.86
N GLU A 357 -11.90 22.95 11.02
CA GLU A 357 -10.68 22.82 11.84
C GLU A 357 -10.60 21.41 12.45
N LEU A 358 -9.42 20.80 12.41
CA LEU A 358 -9.13 19.47 12.94
C LEU A 358 -8.65 19.57 14.39
N GLN A 359 -8.95 18.55 15.21
CA GLN A 359 -8.51 18.52 16.60
C GLN A 359 -7.00 18.22 16.74
N GLY A 360 -6.41 17.53 15.75
CA GLY A 360 -4.99 17.16 15.70
C GLY A 360 -4.21 17.89 14.60
N CYS A 361 -3.08 17.31 14.17
CA CYS A 361 -2.30 17.75 13.01
C CYS A 361 -1.66 19.16 13.07
N GLY A 362 -1.71 19.86 14.22
CA GLY A 362 -1.10 21.19 14.37
C GLY A 362 0.43 21.21 14.16
N THR A 363 1.09 20.06 14.34
CA THR A 363 2.53 19.84 14.07
C THR A 363 2.75 18.52 13.34
N GLY A 364 3.87 18.37 12.62
CA GLY A 364 4.27 17.12 11.97
C GLY A 364 3.49 16.79 10.69
N PRO A 365 3.72 15.62 10.06
CA PRO A 365 2.89 15.14 8.95
C PRO A 365 1.50 14.69 9.43
N ALA A 366 0.55 14.65 8.50
CA ALA A 366 -0.75 14.00 8.67
C ALA A 366 -1.00 13.02 7.52
N GLN A 367 -1.88 12.06 7.72
CA GLN A 367 -2.33 11.11 6.70
C GLN A 367 -3.85 11.14 6.59
N LEU A 368 -4.35 11.03 5.36
CA LEU A 368 -5.75 11.05 5.00
C LEU A 368 -6.16 9.73 4.35
N ALA A 369 -7.19 9.09 4.90
CA ALA A 369 -7.92 8.00 4.28
C ALA A 369 -9.38 8.42 4.06
N VAL A 370 -9.96 8.04 2.91
CA VAL A 370 -11.27 8.54 2.46
C VAL A 370 -12.14 7.43 1.87
N ASN A 371 -13.45 7.62 2.00
CA ASN A 371 -14.47 6.80 1.39
C ASN A 371 -15.69 7.67 1.03
N GLY A 372 -15.79 8.16 -0.21
CA GLY A 372 -16.94 8.95 -0.67
C GLY A 372 -18.12 8.14 -1.20
N ARG A 373 -18.17 6.82 -0.98
CA ARG A 373 -19.32 5.99 -1.39
C ARG A 373 -20.59 6.46 -0.67
N ARG A 374 -21.67 6.70 -1.42
CA ARG A 374 -22.99 7.11 -0.89
C ARG A 374 -23.45 6.21 0.26
N GLY A 375 -23.93 6.82 1.34
CA GLY A 375 -24.34 6.15 2.57
C GLY A 375 -23.18 5.68 3.47
N ARG A 376 -21.95 6.06 3.14
CA ARG A 376 -20.72 5.81 3.91
C ARG A 376 -19.68 6.92 3.66
N ARG A 377 -20.10 8.17 3.50
CA ARG A 377 -19.22 9.29 3.13
C ARG A 377 -18.36 9.73 4.30
N THR A 378 -17.24 9.05 4.54
CA THR A 378 -16.37 9.28 5.70
C THR A 378 -14.92 9.59 5.33
N ALA A 379 -14.29 10.42 6.15
CA ALA A 379 -12.85 10.67 6.12
C ALA A 379 -12.22 10.28 7.47
N CYS A 380 -10.98 9.82 7.43
CA CYS A 380 -10.19 9.43 8.59
C CYS A 380 -8.84 10.12 8.49
N VAL A 381 -8.52 10.94 9.49
CA VAL A 381 -7.27 11.68 9.60
C VAL A 381 -6.44 11.06 10.71
N LEU A 382 -5.18 10.74 10.41
CA LEU A 382 -4.18 10.29 11.39
C LEU A 382 -3.06 11.32 11.48
N ASP A 383 -2.78 11.82 12.68
CA ASP A 383 -1.67 12.74 12.91
C ASP A 383 -0.37 12.04 13.34
N SER A 384 0.73 12.79 13.37
CA SER A 384 2.04 12.26 13.80
C SER A 384 2.14 11.88 15.27
N GLY A 385 1.18 12.29 16.11
CA GLY A 385 1.06 11.90 17.52
C GLY A 385 0.31 10.57 17.71
N GLY A 386 -0.29 10.03 16.66
CA GLY A 386 -1.14 8.84 16.73
C GLY A 386 -2.62 9.14 17.02
N VAL A 387 -3.02 10.42 17.01
CA VAL A 387 -4.43 10.81 17.17
C VAL A 387 -5.16 10.53 15.87
N VAL A 388 -6.31 9.86 15.97
CA VAL A 388 -7.18 9.55 14.84
C VAL A 388 -8.51 10.29 14.98
N GLU A 389 -8.81 11.15 14.01
CA GLU A 389 -10.10 11.84 13.91
C GLU A 389 -10.90 11.24 12.74
N VAL A 390 -12.15 10.83 13.00
CA VAL A 390 -13.06 10.27 11.99
C VAL A 390 -14.20 11.26 11.77
N LEU A 391 -14.44 11.59 10.52
CA LEU A 391 -15.36 12.63 10.07
C LEU A 391 -16.46 12.01 9.21
N ASP A 392 -17.70 12.36 9.50
CA ASP A 392 -18.85 12.08 8.64
C ASP A 392 -19.08 13.30 7.73
N MET A 393 -18.82 13.10 6.43
CA MET A 393 -18.94 14.15 5.41
C MET A 393 -20.33 14.17 4.76
N GLU A 394 -21.26 13.33 5.23
CA GLU A 394 -22.66 13.25 4.76
C GLU A 394 -23.57 14.15 5.63
N LEU A 395 -23.29 14.25 6.94
CA LEU A 395 -24.13 14.97 7.91
C LEU A 395 -23.85 16.49 8.01
N GLU A 396 -22.62 16.96 7.75
CA GLU A 396 -22.22 18.39 7.84
C GLU A 396 -22.80 19.27 6.69
N GLY A 397 -23.98 18.95 6.17
CA GLY A 397 -24.68 19.71 5.14
C GLY A 397 -26.11 20.08 5.46
N GLY A 398 -26.60 19.82 6.68
CA GLY A 398 -28.01 19.94 7.04
C GLY A 398 -28.40 21.17 7.86
N GLU A 399 -27.61 21.55 8.86
CA GLU A 399 -28.05 22.45 9.95
C GLU A 399 -26.91 23.41 10.37
N GLU A 400 -27.26 24.56 10.97
CA GLU A 400 -26.38 25.65 11.44
C GLU A 400 -25.88 26.71 10.43
N GLU A 401 -26.77 27.27 9.61
CA GLU A 401 -26.86 28.74 9.49
C GLU A 401 -28.14 29.21 10.18
N ALA A 402 -28.16 29.12 11.51
CA ALA A 402 -29.20 29.72 12.33
C ALA A 402 -29.02 31.24 12.32
N GLU A 403 -30.07 31.94 11.90
CA GLU A 403 -30.11 33.38 11.71
C GLU A 403 -29.60 34.14 12.94
N SER A 404 -28.57 34.98 12.74
CA SER A 404 -28.30 36.07 13.68
C SER A 404 -29.30 37.20 13.41
N GLU A 405 -30.57 36.97 13.77
CA GLU A 405 -31.56 38.04 13.82
C GLU A 405 -31.04 39.13 14.77
N SER A 406 -30.66 40.26 14.19
CA SER A 406 -30.27 41.42 14.96
C SER A 406 -31.51 42.05 15.59
N GLU A 407 -31.78 41.71 16.85
CA GLU A 407 -32.66 42.51 17.71
C GLU A 407 -32.10 43.95 17.75
N ARG A 408 -32.80 44.85 17.05
CA ARG A 408 -32.68 46.29 17.22
C ARG A 408 -33.94 46.78 17.93
N GLU A 409 -33.81 46.99 19.23
CA GLU A 409 -34.63 47.98 19.96
C GLU A 409 -33.81 49.26 20.17
#